data_AF-A0A939XD28-F1
#
_entry.id   AF-A0A939XD28-F1
#
_cell.length_a   1.000
_cell.length_b   1.000
_cell.length_c   1.000
_cell.angle_alpha   90.00
_cell.angle_beta   90.00
_cell.angle_gamma   90.00
#
_symmetry.space_group_name_H-M   'P 1'
#
loop_
_entity.id
_entity.type
_entity.pdbx_description
1 polymer ?
#
loop_
_entity_poly.entity_id
_entity_poly.type
_entity_poly.pdbx_seq_one_letter_code
_entity_poly.pdbx_strand_id
1 'polypeptide(L)' 'MIKNLLEYLYDDIDLKRDKTAFSDESESLTFGELYRVARSIGTKLSCEGAYREPVAIYMDR' A
#
# COMPACT_ATOMS: atom_id res chain seq x y z
N MET A 1 15.60 12.76 5.97
CA MET A 1 14.39 13.59 5.77
C MET A 1 13.48 12.83 4.84
N ILE A 2 12.27 12.49 5.29
CA ILE A 2 11.27 11.77 4.49
C ILE A 2 10.70 12.76 3.45
N LYS A 3 10.69 12.40 2.17
CA LYS A 3 10.21 13.29 1.09
C LYS A 3 8.82 12.94 0.60
N ASN A 4 8.40 11.68 0.74
CA ASN A 4 7.04 11.25 0.41
C ASN A 4 6.57 10.12 1.35
N LEU A 5 5.25 9.93 1.40
CA LEU A 5 4.61 8.94 2.28
C LEU A 5 5.01 7.49 1.93
N LEU A 6 5.23 7.19 0.64
CA LEU A 6 5.60 5.85 0.22
C LEU A 6 7.00 5.46 0.69
N GLU A 7 7.96 6.39 0.66
CA GLU A 7 9.29 6.22 1.26
C GLU A 7 9.17 5.91 2.75
N TYR A 8 8.36 6.67 3.49
CA TYR A 8 8.13 6.40 4.92
C TYR A 8 7.57 5.00 5.20
N LEU A 9 6.62 4.55 4.38
CA LEU A 9 5.99 3.25 4.53
C LEU A 9 6.94 2.09 4.18
N TYR A 10 7.93 2.32 3.32
CA TYR A 10 8.71 1.25 2.70
C TYR A 10 10.21 1.23 3.05
N ASP A 11 10.77 2.30 3.62
CA ASP A 11 12.21 2.39 3.95
C ASP A 11 12.69 1.25 4.88
N ASP A 12 11.83 0.75 5.75
CA ASP A 12 12.11 -0.35 6.70
C ASP A 12 11.20 -1.56 6.50
N ILE A 13 10.71 -1.80 5.28
CA ILE A 13 9.69 -2.83 5.05
C ILE A 13 10.15 -4.22 5.52
N ASP A 14 11.44 -4.55 5.35
CA ASP A 14 11.99 -5.85 5.76
C ASP A 14 12.04 -6.00 7.29
N LEU A 15 12.26 -4.92 8.03
CA LEU A 15 12.29 -4.92 9.51
C LEU A 15 10.89 -4.90 10.13
N LYS A 16 9.90 -4.38 9.41
CA LYS A 16 8.52 -4.21 9.88
C LYS A 16 7.56 -5.18 9.21
N ARG A 17 8.04 -6.06 8.34
CA ARG A 17 7.23 -6.92 7.45
C ARG A 17 6.09 -7.61 8.17
N ASP A 18 6.39 -8.23 9.30
CA ASP A 18 5.43 -9.04 10.07
C ASP A 18 4.67 -8.24 11.13
N LYS A 19 4.93 -6.93 11.26
CA LYS A 19 4.17 -6.06 12.17
C LYS A 19 2.84 -5.69 11.53
N THR A 20 1.80 -5.66 12.36
CA THR A 20 0.48 -5.16 11.96
C THR A 20 0.57 -3.68 11.57
N ALA A 21 0.12 -3.36 10.36
CA ALA A 21 0.02 -1.99 9.83
C ALA A 21 -1.39 -1.44 10.01
N PHE A 22 -2.40 -2.27 9.77
CA PHE A 22 -3.81 -1.97 9.98
C PHE A 22 -4.48 -3.13 10.72
N SER A 23 -5.44 -2.81 11.57
CA SER A 23 -6.30 -3.80 12.22
C SER A 23 -7.65 -3.16 12.46
N ASP A 24 -8.71 -3.92 12.23
CA ASP A 24 -10.04 -3.66 12.76
C ASP A 24 -10.43 -4.80 13.73
N GLU A 25 -11.73 -4.90 14.05
CA GLU A 25 -12.26 -5.91 14.96
C GLU A 25 -12.21 -7.33 14.39
N SER A 26 -12.14 -7.48 13.07
CA SER A 26 -12.25 -8.74 12.34
C SER A 26 -10.97 -9.16 11.62
N GLU A 27 -10.21 -8.20 11.11
CA GLU A 27 -9.08 -8.44 10.23
C GLU A 27 -7.87 -7.58 10.61
N SER A 28 -6.70 -8.08 10.27
CA SER A 28 -5.44 -7.36 10.42
C SER A 28 -4.60 -7.53 9.18
N LEU A 29 -3.91 -6.47 8.78
CA LEU A 29 -3.02 -6.45 7.64
C LEU A 29 -1.62 -6.04 8.12
N THR A 30 -0.63 -6.89 7.86
CA THR A 30 0.78 -6.58 8.14
C THR A 30 1.35 -5.58 7.14
N PHE A 31 2.48 -4.94 7.48
CA PHE A 31 3.19 -4.07 6.52
C PHE A 31 3.62 -4.84 5.26
N GLY A 32 4.02 -6.11 5.39
CA GLY A 32 4.41 -6.95 4.27
C GLY A 32 3.24 -7.27 3.32
N GLU A 33 2.05 -7.53 3.86
CA GLU A 33 0.84 -7.77 3.07
C GLU A 33 0.37 -6.48 2.39
N LEU A 34 0.33 -5.37 3.14
CA LEU A 34 0.01 -4.05 2.60
C LEU A 34 0.92 -3.69 1.42
N TYR A 35 2.24 -3.87 1.55
CA TYR A 35 3.21 -3.62 0.49
C TYR A 35 2.91 -4.43 -0.77
N ARG A 36 2.66 -5.74 -0.61
CA ARG A 36 2.37 -6.64 -1.73
C ARG A 36 1.08 -6.23 -2.45
N VAL A 37 0.00 -5.98 -1.70
CA VAL A 37 -1.29 -5.60 -2.27
C VAL A 37 -1.20 -4.25 -2.97
N ALA A 38 -0.60 -3.23 -2.32
CA ALA A 38 -0.45 -1.90 -2.89
C ALA A 38 0.35 -1.93 -4.21
N ARG A 39 1.45 -2.69 -4.26
CA ARG A 39 2.22 -2.87 -5.51
C ARG A 39 1.43 -3.59 -6.59
N SER A 40 0.71 -4.65 -6.24
CA SER A 40 -0.11 -5.39 -7.22
C SER A 40 -1.17 -4.49 -7.86
N ILE A 41 -1.88 -3.69 -7.05
CA ILE A 41 -2.89 -2.74 -7.54
C ILE A 41 -2.23 -1.68 -8.44
N GLY A 42 -1.14 -1.05 -7.98
CA GLY A 42 -0.42 -0.05 -8.75
C GLY A 42 0.13 -0.58 -10.08
N THR A 43 0.67 -1.80 -10.10
CA THR A 43 1.13 -2.46 -11.34
C THR A 43 -0.02 -2.67 -12.31
N LYS A 44 -1.17 -3.17 -11.83
CA LYS A 44 -2.35 -3.39 -12.67
C LYS A 44 -2.88 -2.08 -13.27
N LEU A 45 -3.02 -1.03 -12.46
CA LEU A 45 -3.45 0.29 -12.92
C LEU A 45 -2.49 0.88 -13.96
N SER A 46 -1.18 0.77 -13.73
CA SER A 46 -0.16 1.20 -14.68
C SER A 46 -0.28 0.45 -16.03
N CYS A 47 -0.50 -0.87 -15.99
CA CYS A 47 -0.72 -1.68 -17.20
C CYS A 47 -1.99 -1.30 -17.96
N GLU A 48 -2.99 -0.73 -17.30
CA GLU A 48 -4.23 -0.23 -17.92
C GLU A 48 -4.11 1.22 -18.41
N GLY A 49 -2.91 1.82 -18.31
CA GLY A 49 -2.62 3.16 -18.81
C GLY A 49 -2.76 4.27 -17.75
N ALA A 50 -3.16 3.94 -16.53
CA ALA A 50 -3.25 4.89 -15.42
C ALA A 50 -1.90 5.03 -14.69
N TYR A 51 -0.90 5.58 -15.38
CA TYR A 51 0.45 5.81 -14.84
C TYR A 51 0.71 7.30 -14.60
N ARG A 52 1.01 7.68 -13.35
CA ARG A 52 1.23 9.08 -12.91
C ARG A 52 0.02 10.00 -13.12
N GLU A 53 -1.17 9.40 -13.18
CA GLU A 53 -2.44 10.09 -13.29
C GLU A 53 -3.24 9.97 -11.99
N PRO A 54 -4.14 10.92 -11.67
CA PRO A 54 -5.09 10.77 -10.57
C PRO A 54 -6.00 9.56 -10.78
N VAL A 55 -6.24 8.78 -9.72
CA VAL A 55 -7.13 7.61 -9.73
C VAL A 55 -8.28 7.84 -8.76
N ALA A 56 -9.52 7.81 -9.25
CA ALA A 56 -10.69 7.89 -8.40
C ALA A 56 -10.91 6.55 -7.67
N ILE A 57 -11.08 6.59 -6.35
CA ILE A 57 -11.33 5.42 -5.51
C ILE A 57 -12.76 5.49 -5.00
N TYR A 58 -13.56 4.49 -5.32
CA TYR A 58 -14.91 4.31 -4.78
C TYR A 58 -14.88 3.10 -3.85
N MET A 59 -15.12 3.33 -2.57
CA MET A 59 -15.28 2.28 -1.56
C MET A 59 -16.74 2.24 -1.13
N ASP A 60 -17.29 1.04 -1.03
CA ASP A 60 -18.60 0.86 -0.39
C ASP A 60 -18.48 1.15 1.11
N ARG A 61 -19.60 1.49 1.76
CA ARG A 61 -19.61 1.79 3.21
C ARG A 61 -19.62 0.54 4.08
#